data_AF-A0A523BB45-F1
#
_entry.id   AF-A0A523BB45-F1
#
_cell.length_a   1.000
_cell.length_b   1.000
_cell.length_c   1.000
_cell.angle_alpha   90.00
_cell.angle_beta   90.00
_cell.angle_gamma   90.00
#
_symmetry.space_group_name_H-M   'P 1'
#
loop_
_entity.id
_entity.type
_entity.pdbx_description
1 polymer ?
#
loop_
_entity_poly.entity_id
_entity_poly.type
_entity_poly.pdbx_seq_one_letter_code
_entity_poly.pdbx_strand_id
1 'polypeptide(L)' 'MRIELDLRGLYCPMPVLRTREEMEKASVGDVIVVTADDPAAEEDLKRWAKRAGHEVIDVKREGETISVSIKKLG' A
#
# COMPACT_ATOMS: atom_id res chain seq x y z
N MET A 1 3.53 3.64 14.06
CA MET A 1 2.77 4.79 13.53
C MET A 1 1.93 4.32 12.35
N ARG A 2 0.83 5.01 12.01
CA ARG A 2 -0.02 4.67 10.87
C ARG A 2 0.03 5.83 9.86
N ILE A 3 0.38 5.54 8.61
CA ILE A 3 0.53 6.51 7.52
C ILE A 3 -0.55 6.20 6.50
N GLU A 4 -1.38 7.18 6.15
CA GLU A 4 -2.46 7.01 5.19
C GLU A 4 -2.09 7.67 3.86
N LEU A 5 -2.15 6.88 2.80
CA LEU A 5 -1.82 7.27 1.44
C LEU A 5 -3.07 7.15 0.57
N ASP A 6 -3.62 8.29 0.19
CA ASP A 6 -4.71 8.36 -0.77
C ASP A 6 -4.13 8.46 -2.19
N LEU A 7 -4.27 7.37 -2.94
CA LEU A 7 -3.80 7.22 -4.32
C LEU A 7 -4.95 6.98 -5.29
N ARG A 8 -6.17 7.40 -4.92
CA ARG A 8 -7.34 7.34 -5.81
C ARG A 8 -7.12 8.22 -7.04
N GLY A 9 -7.52 7.73 -8.21
CA GLY A 9 -7.31 8.41 -9.50
C GLY A 9 -5.88 8.32 -10.04
N LEU A 10 -4.97 7.60 -9.36
CA LEU A 10 -3.63 7.31 -9.87
C LEU A 10 -3.59 5.92 -10.52
N TYR A 11 -3.42 5.90 -11.83
CA TYR A 11 -3.29 4.66 -12.59
C TYR A 11 -1.90 4.04 -12.42
N CYS A 12 -1.83 2.72 -12.61
CA CYS A 12 -0.60 1.94 -12.56
C CYS A 12 0.48 2.57 -13.48
N PRO A 13 1.73 2.74 -13.01
CA PRO A 13 2.35 2.18 -11.80
C PRO A 13 2.46 3.13 -10.60
N MET A 14 1.77 4.27 -10.62
CA MET A 14 1.93 5.31 -9.58
C MET A 14 1.61 4.84 -8.14
N PRO A 15 0.61 3.97 -7.88
CA PRO A 15 0.28 3.55 -6.52
C PRO A 15 1.43 2.84 -5.80
N VAL A 16 2.11 1.93 -6.50
CA VAL A 16 3.23 1.16 -5.95
C VAL A 16 4.43 2.08 -5.70
N LEU A 17 4.68 3.03 -6.62
CA LEU A 17 5.84 3.91 -6.55
C LEU A 17 5.75 4.86 -5.35
N ARG A 18 4.59 5.48 -5.15
CA ARG A 18 4.28 6.32 -3.98
C ARG A 18 4.34 5.54 -2.67
N THR A 19 3.77 4.34 -2.67
CA THR A 19 3.81 3.45 -1.49
C THR A 19 5.25 3.12 -1.12
N ARG A 20 6.10 2.83 -2.10
CA ARG A 20 7.53 2.59 -1.88
C ARG A 20 8.23 3.80 -1.30
N GLU A 21 8.02 4.99 -1.86
CA GLU A 21 8.66 6.23 -1.37
C GLU A 21 8.32 6.51 0.09
N GLU A 22 7.05 6.33 0.50
CA GLU A 22 6.69 6.50 1.90
C GLU A 22 7.16 5.34 2.79
N MET A 23 7.21 4.11 2.26
CA MET A 23 7.76 2.98 2.99
C MET A 23 9.25 3.13 3.28
N GLU A 24 10.01 3.76 2.38
CA GLU A 24 11.42 4.10 2.62
C GLU A 24 11.56 5.12 3.76
N LYS A 25 10.63 6.09 3.87
CA LYS A 25 10.61 7.09 4.96
C LYS A 25 10.05 6.54 6.27
N ALA A 26 9.20 5.52 6.21
CA ALA A 26 8.58 4.90 7.37
C ALA A 26 9.60 4.13 8.22
N SER A 27 9.36 4.04 9.52
CA SER A 27 10.18 3.25 10.44
C SER A 27 9.71 1.79 10.47
N VAL A 28 10.61 0.87 10.84
CA VAL A 28 10.23 -0.54 11.05
C VAL A 28 9.14 -0.60 12.14
N GLY A 29 8.06 -1.32 11.84
CA GLY A 29 6.86 -1.40 12.69
C GLY A 29 5.76 -0.40 12.31
N ASP A 30 6.02 0.56 11.42
CA ASP A 30 4.98 1.43 10.89
C ASP A 30 4.08 0.71 9.90
N VAL A 31 2.84 1.20 9.81
CA VAL A 31 1.80 0.66 8.92
C VAL A 31 1.42 1.74 7.92
N ILE A 32 1.59 1.45 6.65
CA ILE A 32 1.13 2.30 5.55
C ILE A 32 -0.19 1.75 5.03
N VAL A 33 -1.23 2.58 5.03
CA VAL A 33 -2.53 2.27 4.46
C VAL A 33 -2.61 2.97 3.12
N VAL A 34 -2.75 2.20 2.05
CA VAL A 34 -2.83 2.70 0.69
C VAL A 34 -4.25 2.55 0.19
N THR A 35 -4.90 3.66 -0.11
CA THR A 35 -6.25 3.70 -0.67
C THR A 35 -6.16 3.92 -2.18
N ALA A 36 -6.72 3.02 -2.98
CA ALA A 36 -6.73 3.10 -4.44
C ALA A 36 -8.11 2.71 -4.97
N ASP A 37 -8.50 3.20 -6.13
CA ASP A 37 -9.77 2.88 -6.81
C ASP A 37 -9.59 1.87 -7.96
N ASP A 38 -8.36 1.37 -8.14
CA ASP A 38 -8.01 0.41 -9.16
C ASP A 38 -7.94 -1.02 -8.58
N PRO A 39 -8.63 -2.01 -9.18
CA PRO A 39 -8.61 -3.39 -8.70
C PRO A 39 -7.25 -4.08 -8.89
N ALA A 40 -6.41 -3.63 -9.84
CA ALA A 40 -5.07 -4.20 -10.04
C ALA A 40 -4.09 -3.71 -8.96
N ALA A 41 -4.30 -2.51 -8.41
CA ALA A 41 -3.49 -1.96 -7.32
C ALA A 41 -3.41 -2.90 -6.10
N GLU A 42 -4.46 -3.67 -5.79
CA GLU A 42 -4.42 -4.64 -4.69
C GLU A 42 -3.35 -5.70 -4.92
N GLU A 43 -3.39 -6.34 -6.09
CA GLU A 43 -2.49 -7.43 -6.41
C GLU A 43 -1.06 -6.93 -6.57
N ASP A 44 -0.88 -5.76 -7.18
CA ASP A 44 0.41 -5.10 -7.32
C ASP A 44 1.02 -4.74 -5.95
N LEU A 45 0.24 -4.14 -5.04
CA LEU A 45 0.70 -3.80 -3.69
C LEU A 45 1.04 -5.05 -2.86
N LYS A 46 0.23 -6.12 -2.95
CA LYS A 46 0.52 -7.39 -2.29
C LYS A 46 1.82 -8.02 -2.82
N ARG A 47 1.98 -8.08 -4.15
CA ARG A 47 3.19 -8.62 -4.78
C ARG A 47 4.42 -7.78 -4.41
N TRP A 48 4.30 -6.46 -4.46
CA TRP A 48 5.37 -5.55 -4.09
C TRP A 48 5.75 -5.70 -2.61
N ALA A 49 4.79 -5.69 -1.69
CA ALA A 49 5.04 -5.86 -0.25
C ALA A 49 5.78 -7.17 0.02
N LYS A 50 5.30 -8.28 -0.55
CA LYS A 50 5.96 -9.59 -0.43
C LYS A 50 7.39 -9.59 -0.99
N ARG A 51 7.62 -8.91 -2.12
CA ARG A 51 8.95 -8.78 -2.74
C ARG A 51 9.88 -7.88 -1.93
N ALA A 52 9.35 -6.84 -1.29
CA ALA A 52 10.08 -5.90 -0.44
C ALA A 52 10.35 -6.46 0.97
N GLY A 53 9.77 -7.61 1.33
CA GLY A 53 9.89 -8.19 2.67
C GLY A 53 9.00 -7.51 3.71
N HIS A 54 7.95 -6.83 3.27
CA HIS A 54 6.93 -6.22 4.11
C HIS A 54 5.70 -7.13 4.21
N GLU A 55 4.89 -6.93 5.24
CA GLU A 55 3.71 -7.75 5.50
C GLU A 55 2.43 -6.96 5.25
N VAL A 56 1.53 -7.52 4.45
CA VAL A 56 0.19 -6.95 4.30
C VAL A 56 -0.67 -7.45 5.45
N ILE A 57 -1.05 -6.55 6.35
CA ILE A 57 -1.78 -6.90 7.58
C ILE A 57 -3.30 -6.78 7.44
N ASP A 58 -3.78 -5.98 6.49
CA ASP A 58 -5.22 -5.78 6.27
C ASP A 58 -5.50 -5.35 4.84
N VAL A 59 -6.63 -5.77 4.29
CA VAL A 59 -7.11 -5.31 2.98
C VAL A 59 -8.61 -5.11 3.07
N LYS A 60 -9.04 -3.88 2.87
CA LYS A 60 -10.45 -3.50 2.83
C LYS A 60 -10.86 -3.14 1.42
N ARG A 61 -12.09 -3.50 1.08
CA ARG A 61 -12.75 -3.08 -0.15
C ARG A 61 -14.06 -2.41 0.22
N GLU A 62 -14.21 -1.16 -0.19
CA GLU A 62 -15.40 -0.34 0.02
C GLU A 62 -15.86 0.20 -1.33
N GLY A 63 -16.86 -0.46 -1.92
CA GLY A 63 -17.39 -0.10 -3.24
C GLY A 63 -16.33 -0.27 -4.33
N GLU A 64 -16.00 0.84 -5.01
CA GLU A 64 -14.97 0.91 -6.06
C GLU A 64 -13.56 1.17 -5.50
N THR A 65 -13.44 1.41 -4.20
CA THR A 65 -12.16 1.72 -3.55
C THR A 65 -11.64 0.53 -2.75
N ILE A 66 -10.33 0.28 -2.85
CA ILE A 66 -9.56 -0.66 -2.05
C ILE A 66 -8.68 0.09 -1.06
N SER A 67 -8.42 -0.47 0.10
CA SER A 67 -7.45 0.04 1.08
C SER A 67 -6.56 -1.10 1.57
N VAL A 68 -5.27 -1.03 1.30
CA VAL A 68 -4.28 -2.06 1.63
C VAL A 68 -3.38 -1.54 2.76
N SER A 69 -3.37 -2.23 3.89
CA SER A 69 -2.49 -1.90 5.03
C SER A 69 -1.24 -2.77 5.00
N ILE A 70 -0.09 -2.14 4.88
CA ILE A 70 1.22 -2.78 4.73
C ILE A 70 2.09 -2.35 5.91
N LYS A 71 2.59 -3.32 6.69
CA LYS A 71 3.48 -3.11 7.81
C LYS A 71 4.93 -3.28 7.38
N LYS A 72 5.76 -2.30 7.70
CA LYS A 72 7.21 -2.39 7.51
C LYS A 72 7.82 -3.35 8.52
N LEU A 73 8.50 -4.40 8.04
CA LEU A 73 9.13 -5.41 8.88
C LEU A 73 10.67 -5.32 8.93
N GLY A 74 11.30 -4.68 7.94
CA GLY A 74 12.75 -4.53 7.82
C GLY A 74 13.11 -3.41 6.86
#